data_AF-A0A2S9Z0Z6-F1
#
_entry.id   AF-A0A2S9Z0Z6-F1
#
_cell.length_a   1.000
_cell.length_b   1.000
_cell.length_c   1.000
_cell.angle_alpha   90.00
_cell.angle_beta   90.00
_cell.angle_gamma   90.00
#
_symmetry.space_group_name_H-M   'P 1'
#
loop_
_entity.id
_entity.type
_entity.pdbx_description
1 polymer ?
#
loop_
_entity_poly.entity_id
_entity_poly.type
_entity_poly.pdbx_seq_one_letter_code
_entity_poly.pdbx_strand_id
1 'polypeptide(L)'
;MFFVLGKPDPEHFLLVNATSRVEKARDQLDRIFKPFDCSASDVSVTLEAKSHPFLTKKTLIDCSQPHRLSLEELINGAHFELLENAPDLEFFIPLLTAWAASPLTNEADLTSLRPQWKEHGILF
;
A
#
# COMPACT_ATOMS: atom_id res chain seq x y z
N MET A 1 -1.11 5.91 -9.47
CA MET A 1 -2.18 4.93 -9.19
C MET A 1 -2.17 4.73 -7.69
N PHE A 2 -3.28 4.41 -7.06
CA PHE A 2 -3.32 4.12 -5.63
C PHE A 2 -4.04 2.80 -5.38
N PHE A 3 -3.65 2.09 -4.33
CA PHE A 3 -4.34 0.89 -3.87
C PHE A 3 -4.89 1.11 -2.47
N VAL A 4 -6.10 0.65 -2.21
CA VAL A 4 -6.70 0.71 -0.87
C VAL A 4 -6.15 -0.45 -0.04
N LEU A 5 -5.51 -0.13 1.10
CA LEU A 5 -5.12 -1.07 2.14
C LEU A 5 -6.25 -1.38 3.13
N GLY A 6 -7.38 -0.69 3.07
CA GLY A 6 -8.55 -0.98 3.90
C GLY A 6 -9.10 0.25 4.61
N LYS A 7 -9.96 0.00 5.60
CA LYS A 7 -10.69 1.04 6.33
C LYS A 7 -10.33 0.99 7.82
N PRO A 8 -9.47 1.88 8.32
CA PRO A 8 -9.12 1.87 9.74
C PRO A 8 -10.32 2.25 10.63
N ASP A 9 -11.29 2.97 10.08
CA ASP A 9 -12.55 3.36 10.70
C ASP A 9 -13.64 3.56 9.61
N PRO A 10 -14.91 3.78 9.97
CA PRO A 10 -16.00 3.91 8.99
C PRO A 10 -15.89 5.10 8.04
N GLU A 11 -15.15 6.15 8.41
CA GLU A 11 -15.08 7.41 7.69
C GLU A 11 -13.86 7.49 6.77
N HIS A 12 -12.81 6.72 7.06
CA HIS A 12 -11.52 6.82 6.38
C HIS A 12 -11.11 5.52 5.66
N PHE A 13 -10.28 5.72 4.64
CA PHE A 13 -9.62 4.71 3.84
C PHE A 13 -8.11 4.93 3.95
N LEU A 14 -7.34 3.85 3.98
CA LEU A 14 -5.89 3.90 3.81
C LEU A 14 -5.53 3.53 2.38
N LEU A 15 -4.74 4.38 1.73
CA LEU A 15 -4.29 4.22 0.36
C LEU A 15 -2.77 4.23 0.25
N VAL A 16 -2.21 3.34 -0.56
CA VAL A 16 -0.78 3.32 -0.90
C VAL A 16 -0.57 3.76 -2.34
N ASN A 17 0.53 4.48 -2.58
CA ASN A 17 0.86 4.98 -3.91
C ASN A 17 1.52 3.90 -4.75
N ALA A 18 1.20 3.89 -6.04
CA ALA A 18 1.76 2.98 -7.02
C ALA A 18 2.21 3.70 -8.29
N THR A 19 3.41 3.35 -8.75
CA THR A 19 4.09 3.99 -9.86
C THR A 19 4.78 3.00 -10.78
N SER A 20 4.71 3.24 -12.09
CA SER A 20 5.48 2.49 -13.09
C SER A 20 6.92 2.96 -13.22
N ARG A 21 7.32 4.04 -12.52
CA ARG A 21 8.69 4.56 -12.47
C ARG A 21 9.49 3.85 -11.37
N VAL A 22 9.63 2.53 -11.49
CA VAL A 22 10.15 1.64 -10.45
C VAL A 22 11.53 2.07 -9.93
N GLU A 23 12.54 2.15 -10.81
CA GLU A 23 13.92 2.48 -10.38
C GLU A 23 14.01 3.83 -9.67
N LYS A 24 13.35 4.87 -10.24
CA LYS A 24 13.35 6.20 -9.64
C LYS A 24 12.67 6.21 -8.26
N ALA A 25 11.58 5.48 -8.11
CA ALA A 25 10.86 5.38 -6.84
C ALA A 25 11.68 4.61 -5.81
N ARG A 26 12.32 3.51 -6.20
CA ARG A 26 13.22 2.74 -5.33
C ARG A 26 14.38 3.60 -4.82
N ASP A 27 15.08 4.29 -5.73
CA ASP A 27 16.18 5.18 -5.36
C ASP A 27 15.74 6.30 -4.39
N GLN A 28 14.52 6.81 -4.57
CA GLN A 28 13.96 7.81 -3.68
C GLN A 28 13.68 7.23 -2.29
N LEU A 29 13.04 6.05 -2.23
CA LEU A 29 12.76 5.36 -0.97
C LEU A 29 14.05 5.00 -0.23
N ASP A 30 15.06 4.44 -0.93
CA ASP A 30 16.35 4.12 -0.32
C ASP A 30 16.99 5.35 0.32
N ARG A 31 16.91 6.53 -0.32
CA ARG A 31 17.43 7.78 0.26
C ARG A 31 16.67 8.21 1.51
N ILE A 32 15.34 8.05 1.52
CA ILE A 32 14.48 8.44 2.63
C ILE A 32 14.69 7.50 3.82
N PHE A 33 14.83 6.21 3.57
CA PHE A 33 14.82 5.16 4.59
C PHE A 33 16.20 4.71 5.07
N LYS A 34 17.27 5.08 4.35
CA LYS A 34 18.66 4.85 4.78
C LYS A 34 18.97 5.28 6.23
N PRO A 35 18.49 6.43 6.76
CA PRO A 35 18.72 6.80 8.15
C PRO A 35 18.10 5.84 9.18
N PHE A 36 17.14 5.02 8.78
CA PHE A 36 16.41 4.08 9.63
C PHE A 36 16.91 2.64 9.49
N ASP A 37 18.06 2.42 8.83
CA ASP A 37 18.60 1.08 8.50
C ASP A 37 17.58 0.19 7.75
N CYS A 38 16.76 0.83 6.92
CA CYS A 38 15.69 0.21 6.17
C CYS A 38 15.90 0.45 4.67
N SER A 39 15.73 -0.59 3.87
CA SER A 39 15.83 -0.50 2.41
C SER A 39 14.48 -0.18 1.79
N ALA A 40 14.49 0.31 0.54
CA ALA A 40 13.28 0.50 -0.23
C ALA A 40 12.47 -0.80 -0.39
N SER A 41 13.13 -1.95 -0.49
CA SER A 41 12.46 -3.25 -0.62
C SER A 41 11.75 -3.71 0.65
N ASP A 42 12.12 -3.17 1.81
CA ASP A 42 11.45 -3.50 3.07
C ASP A 42 10.10 -2.77 3.19
N VAL A 43 9.95 -1.62 2.54
CA VAL A 43 8.77 -0.73 2.66
C VAL A 43 8.01 -0.56 1.35
N SER A 44 8.33 -1.36 0.34
CA SER A 44 7.64 -1.33 -0.95
C SER A 44 7.52 -2.72 -1.57
N VAL A 45 6.51 -2.88 -2.42
CA VAL A 45 6.27 -4.11 -3.17
C VAL A 45 6.36 -3.82 -4.64
N THR A 46 7.16 -4.62 -5.36
CA THR A 46 7.24 -4.52 -6.81
C THR A 46 6.43 -5.63 -7.46
N LEU A 47 5.50 -5.24 -8.31
CA LEU A 47 4.64 -6.13 -9.07
C LEU A 47 5.04 -6.12 -10.54
N GLU A 48 5.20 -7.31 -11.12
CA GLU A 48 5.52 -7.46 -12.52
C GLU A 48 4.31 -7.14 -13.42
N ALA A 49 4.58 -6.75 -14.66
CA ALA A 49 3.51 -6.52 -15.63
C ALA A 49 2.65 -7.79 -15.79
N LYS A 50 1.33 -7.62 -15.88
CA LYS A 50 0.32 -8.70 -16.01
C LYS A 50 0.20 -9.64 -14.82
N SER A 51 0.88 -9.36 -13.70
CA SER A 51 0.65 -10.07 -12.43
C SER A 51 -0.77 -9.83 -11.88
N HIS A 52 -1.43 -8.75 -12.30
CA HIS A 52 -2.83 -8.49 -12.04
C HIS A 52 -3.50 -7.85 -13.27
N PRO A 53 -4.80 -8.08 -13.53
CA PRO A 53 -5.56 -7.51 -14.65
C PRO A 53 -5.34 -6.02 -14.97
N PHE A 54 -5.11 -5.17 -13.96
CA PHE A 54 -4.92 -3.72 -14.15
C PHE A 54 -3.45 -3.29 -14.30
N LEU A 55 -2.49 -4.21 -14.12
CA LEU A 55 -1.07 -3.89 -14.20
C LEU A 55 -0.54 -4.14 -15.61
N THR A 56 -0.54 -3.09 -16.44
CA THR A 56 0.03 -3.15 -17.80
C THR A 56 1.54 -3.01 -17.83
N LYS A 57 2.15 -2.52 -16.75
CA LYS A 57 3.59 -2.29 -16.61
C LYS A 57 4.07 -2.78 -15.24
N LYS A 58 5.37 -3.05 -15.14
CA LYS A 58 6.04 -3.25 -13.86
C LYS A 58 5.79 -2.01 -12.98
N THR A 59 5.34 -2.25 -11.76
CA THR A 59 4.81 -1.21 -10.88
C THR A 59 5.36 -1.41 -9.48
N LEU A 60 5.85 -0.34 -8.87
CA LEU A 60 6.26 -0.31 -7.47
C LEU A 60 5.13 0.32 -6.66
N ILE A 61 4.74 -0.35 -5.58
CA ILE A 61 3.78 0.12 -4.59
C ILE A 61 4.56 0.54 -3.35
N ASP A 62 4.47 1.82 -3.01
CA ASP A 62 5.08 2.42 -1.83
C ASP A 62 4.13 2.24 -0.65
N CYS A 63 4.52 1.35 0.27
CA CYS A 63 3.78 1.03 1.48
C CYS A 63 4.29 1.79 2.69
N SER A 64 5.28 2.67 2.51
CA SER A 64 6.01 3.27 3.62
C SER A 64 5.18 4.29 4.40
N GLN A 65 4.30 5.02 3.72
CA GLN A 65 3.43 6.02 4.33
C GLN A 65 2.05 6.04 3.62
N PRO A 66 1.10 5.19 4.05
CA PRO A 66 -0.24 5.22 3.51
C PRO A 66 -0.95 6.55 3.75
N HIS A 67 -1.71 7.00 2.76
CA HIS A 67 -2.57 8.16 2.84
C HIS A 67 -3.89 7.79 3.49
N ARG A 68 -4.25 8.47 4.57
CA ARG A 68 -5.58 8.38 5.18
C ARG A 68 -6.48 9.43 4.56
N LEU A 69 -7.52 8.99 3.85
CA LEU A 69 -8.48 9.86 3.18
C LEU A 69 -9.90 9.52 3.61
N SER A 70 -10.72 10.53 3.82
CA SER A 70 -12.17 10.39 3.96
C SER A 70 -12.82 10.02 2.64
N LEU A 71 -14.08 9.55 2.69
CA LEU A 71 -14.87 9.29 1.48
C LEU A 71 -15.01 10.54 0.60
N GLU A 72 -15.17 11.72 1.21
CA GLU A 72 -15.28 12.98 0.48
C GLU A 72 -13.97 13.32 -0.26
N GLU A 73 -12.83 13.19 0.40
CA GLU A 73 -11.51 13.40 -0.21
C GLU A 73 -11.22 12.40 -1.32
N LEU A 74 -11.70 11.16 -1.19
CA LEU A 74 -11.56 10.14 -2.22
C LEU A 74 -12.39 10.47 -3.48
N ILE A 75 -13.61 10.99 -3.30
CA ILE A 75 -14.50 11.38 -4.41
C ILE A 75 -14.00 12.66 -5.10
N ASN A 76 -13.52 13.62 -4.31
CA ASN A 76 -13.11 14.93 -4.80
C ASN A 76 -11.64 14.98 -5.24
N GLY A 77 -10.82 14.01 -4.81
CA GLY A 77 -9.42 13.93 -5.16
C GLY A 77 -9.19 13.42 -6.58
N ALA A 78 -8.19 13.99 -7.26
CA ALA A 78 -7.89 13.66 -8.64
C ALA A 78 -7.41 12.20 -8.80
N HIS A 79 -8.13 11.42 -9.62
CA HIS A 79 -7.72 10.14 -10.20
C HIS A 79 -7.38 9.00 -9.22
N PHE A 80 -8.36 8.60 -8.40
CA PHE A 80 -8.35 7.28 -7.77
C PHE A 80 -9.16 6.29 -8.62
N GLU A 81 -8.49 5.39 -9.34
CA GLU A 81 -9.14 4.23 -9.94
C GLU A 81 -9.32 3.18 -8.84
N LEU A 82 -10.54 3.09 -8.30
CA LEU A 82 -10.93 2.00 -7.41
C LEU A 82 -11.13 0.73 -8.24
N LEU A 83 -10.57 -0.37 -7.79
CA LEU A 83 -10.73 -1.66 -8.44
C LEU A 83 -12.16 -2.16 -8.22
N GLU A 84 -12.85 -2.50 -9.31
CA GLU A 84 -14.22 -3.06 -9.26
C GLU A 84 -14.26 -4.44 -8.56
N ASN A 85 -13.16 -5.19 -8.63
CA ASN A 85 -12.98 -6.45 -7.92
C ASN A 85 -11.84 -6.30 -6.91
N ALA A 86 -12.11 -6.62 -5.65
CA ALA A 86 -11.07 -6.71 -4.64
C ALA A 86 -10.02 -7.76 -5.09
N PRO A 87 -8.72 -7.41 -5.13
CA PRO A 87 -7.65 -8.37 -5.35
C PRO A 87 -7.74 -9.54 -4.37
N ASP A 88 -7.20 -10.70 -4.77
CA ASP A 88 -7.14 -11.86 -3.89
C ASP A 88 -6.29 -11.55 -2.64
N LEU A 89 -6.56 -12.23 -1.54
CA LEU A 89 -5.96 -11.95 -0.23
C LEU A 89 -4.43 -12.08 -0.26
N GLU A 90 -3.92 -13.04 -1.02
CA GLU A 90 -2.47 -13.24 -1.21
C GLU A 90 -1.77 -12.04 -1.86
N PHE A 91 -2.50 -11.22 -2.64
CA PHE A 91 -1.97 -9.99 -3.23
C PHE A 91 -1.59 -8.94 -2.17
N PHE A 92 -2.34 -8.92 -1.06
CA PHE A 92 -2.22 -7.88 -0.06
C PHE A 92 -1.25 -8.19 1.08
N ILE A 93 -0.93 -9.47 1.31
CA ILE A 93 0.03 -9.88 2.35
C ILE A 93 1.36 -9.13 2.20
N PRO A 94 2.01 -9.10 1.01
CA PRO A 94 3.26 -8.37 0.85
C PRO A 94 3.13 -6.87 1.15
N LEU A 95 1.98 -6.27 0.84
CA LEU A 95 1.73 -4.84 1.06
C LEU A 95 1.65 -4.51 2.56
N LEU A 96 0.99 -5.37 3.34
CA LEU A 96 0.88 -5.22 4.78
C LEU A 96 2.20 -5.49 5.49
N THR A 97 2.94 -6.50 5.06
CA THR A 97 4.28 -6.78 5.58
C THR A 97 5.20 -5.60 5.34
N ALA A 98 5.19 -5.05 4.13
CA ALA A 98 5.99 -3.88 3.79
C ALA A 98 5.58 -2.62 4.58
N TRP A 99 4.28 -2.42 4.78
CA TRP A 99 3.81 -1.34 5.64
C TRP A 99 4.23 -1.56 7.11
N ALA A 100 4.03 -2.76 7.66
CA ALA A 100 4.41 -3.06 9.04
C ALA A 100 5.91 -2.90 9.32
N ALA A 101 6.76 -3.08 8.29
CA ALA A 101 8.20 -2.86 8.38
C ALA A 101 8.61 -1.38 8.32
N SER A 102 7.72 -0.49 7.88
CA SER A 102 8.05 0.94 7.75
C SER A 102 8.20 1.61 9.11
N PRO A 103 9.28 2.40 9.32
CA PRO A 103 9.46 3.19 10.54
C PRO A 103 8.48 4.36 10.66
N LEU A 104 7.71 4.65 9.60
CA LEU A 104 6.70 5.71 9.57
C LEU A 104 5.28 5.20 9.79
N THR A 105 5.13 3.93 10.15
CA THR A 105 3.82 3.31 10.30
C THR A 105 3.07 3.84 11.50
N ASN A 106 1.81 4.20 11.27
CA ASN A 106 0.87 4.51 12.35
C ASN A 106 0.37 3.20 12.97
N GLU A 107 0.83 2.90 14.19
CA GLU A 107 0.48 1.66 14.89
C GLU A 107 -1.02 1.51 15.17
N ALA A 108 -1.75 2.62 15.37
CA ALA A 108 -3.19 2.57 15.64
C ALA A 108 -3.95 2.06 14.41
N ASP A 109 -3.59 2.58 13.22
CA ASP A 109 -4.20 2.16 11.95
C ASP A 109 -3.79 0.74 11.56
N LEU A 110 -2.53 0.37 11.80
CA LEU A 110 -2.07 -1.01 11.59
C LEU A 110 -2.84 -1.99 12.49
N THR A 111 -3.04 -1.62 13.75
CA THR A 111 -3.76 -2.45 14.73
C THR A 111 -5.24 -2.58 14.38
N SER A 112 -5.90 -1.54 13.87
CA SER A 112 -7.32 -1.62 13.48
C SER A 112 -7.54 -2.42 12.20
N LEU A 113 -6.56 -2.41 11.28
CA LEU A 113 -6.63 -3.18 10.05
C LEU A 113 -6.32 -4.66 10.27
N ARG A 114 -5.32 -5.02 11.08
CA ARG A 114 -4.88 -6.42 11.30
C ARG A 114 -6.04 -7.42 11.53
N PRO A 115 -7.07 -7.16 12.36
CA PRO A 115 -8.21 -8.05 12.54
C PRO A 115 -9.07 -8.22 11.28
N GLN A 116 -9.30 -7.15 10.52
CA GLN A 116 -10.07 -7.20 9.27
C GLN A 116 -9.41 -8.18 8.30
N TRP A 117 -8.07 -8.16 8.23
CA TRP A 117 -7.31 -9.10 7.41
C TRP A 117 -7.29 -10.53 7.97
N LYS A 118 -7.25 -10.68 9.31
CA LYS A 118 -7.34 -11.99 9.97
C LYS A 118 -8.69 -12.69 9.74
N GLU A 119 -9.79 -11.94 9.70
CA GLU A 119 -11.12 -12.45 9.36
C GLU A 119 -11.18 -12.97 7.92
N HIS A 120 -10.27 -12.49 7.07
CA HIS A 120 -10.07 -13.00 5.72
C HIS A 120 -8.91 -14.01 5.62
N GLY A 121 -8.44 -14.59 6.73
CA GLY A 121 -7.45 -15.67 6.71
C GLY A 121 -5.99 -15.24 6.57
N ILE A 122 -5.68 -13.94 6.69
CA ILE A 122 -4.29 -13.45 6.68
C ILE A 122 -3.73 -13.47 8.10
N LEU A 123 -2.69 -14.29 8.32
CA LEU A 123 -1.99 -14.42 9.59
C LEU A 123 -0.61 -13.74 9.49
N PHE A 124 -0.28 -12.92 10.49
CA PHE A 124 0.99 -12.17 10.60
C PHE A 124 2.03 -12.95 11.39
#